data_AF-A0A9P5T0X6-F1
#
_entry.id   AF-A0A9P5T0X6-F1
#
_cell.length_a   1.000
_cell.length_b   1.000
_cell.length_c   1.000
_cell.angle_alpha   90.00
_cell.angle_beta   90.00
_cell.angle_gamma   90.00
#
_symmetry.space_group_name_H-M   'P 1'
#
loop_
_entity.id
_entity.type
_entity.pdbx_description
1 polymer ?
#
loop_
_entity_poly.entity_id
_entity_poly.type
_entity_poly.pdbx_seq_one_letter_code
_entity_poly.pdbx_strand_id
1 'polypeptide(L)'
;MEVFQSFRAKGSIDIEKIPCDQVDGQYIIYWEDIKEVFPKIRYLKCGDTAVTKLREGGKRIEPLRIKHHPGAVLDVVLQISLGDGSAKSSMQYPSPSTSNQPDDLTKTQPETSTVDDIIQSLQ
;
A
#
# COMPACT_ATOMS: atom_id res chain seq x y z
N MET A 1 1.57 33.71 -10.41
CA MET A 1 1.03 32.87 -9.32
C MET A 1 1.85 31.60 -9.31
N GLU A 2 2.35 31.19 -8.14
CA GLU A 2 3.05 29.90 -8.01
C GLU A 2 2.02 28.76 -8.04
N VAL A 3 2.31 27.73 -8.82
CA VAL A 3 1.47 26.53 -8.95
C VAL A 3 2.16 25.40 -8.22
N PHE A 4 1.41 24.64 -7.43
CA PHE A 4 1.93 23.51 -6.66
C PHE A 4 1.16 22.23 -6.97
N GLN A 5 1.85 21.11 -6.82
CA GLN A 5 1.26 19.78 -6.77
C GLN A 5 1.31 19.27 -5.34
N SER A 6 0.18 18.74 -4.88
CA SER A 6 0.09 18.09 -3.57
C SER A 6 0.45 16.62 -3.67
N PHE A 7 1.23 16.15 -2.71
CA PHE A 7 1.67 14.77 -2.53
C PHE A 7 1.46 14.33 -1.09
N ARG A 8 1.23 13.04 -0.88
CA ARG A 8 1.29 12.44 0.46
C ARG A 8 1.92 11.06 0.38
N ALA A 9 2.62 10.63 1.42
CA ALA A 9 3.02 9.23 1.52
C ALA A 9 1.79 8.33 1.68
N LYS A 10 1.76 7.19 0.99
CA LYS A 10 0.62 6.26 1.08
C LYS A 10 0.41 5.81 2.53
N GLY A 11 -0.77 6.10 3.08
CA GLY A 11 -1.13 5.80 4.47
C GLY A 11 -0.82 6.93 5.47
N SER A 12 -0.21 8.03 5.01
CA SER A 12 -0.05 9.26 5.79
C SER A 12 -1.20 10.24 5.53
N ILE A 13 -1.45 11.11 6.51
CA ILE A 13 -2.34 12.27 6.41
C ILE A 13 -1.60 13.55 6.00
N ASP A 14 -0.27 13.56 6.11
CA ASP A 14 0.54 14.73 5.84
C ASP A 14 0.66 15.00 4.34
N ILE A 15 0.41 16.24 3.94
CA ILE A 15 0.44 16.68 2.55
C ILE A 15 1.62 17.62 2.33
N GLU A 16 2.52 17.22 1.45
CA GLU A 16 3.62 18.03 0.96
C GLU A 16 3.22 18.72 -0.34
N LYS A 17 3.67 19.97 -0.51
CA LYS A 17 3.43 20.76 -1.72
C LYS A 17 4.75 21.00 -2.43
N ILE A 18 4.87 20.52 -3.65
CA ILE A 18 6.06 20.70 -4.49
C ILE A 18 5.72 21.69 -5.60
N PRO A 19 6.55 22.72 -5.86
CA PRO A 19 6.31 23.67 -6.93
C PRO A 19 6.27 22.99 -8.29
N CYS A 20 5.47 23.55 -9.20
CA CYS A 20 5.38 23.11 -10.58
C CYS A 20 6.09 24.11 -11.49
N ASP A 21 6.83 23.60 -12.45
CA ASP A 21 7.44 24.40 -13.51
C ASP A 21 6.56 24.40 -14.76
N GLN A 22 6.55 25.51 -15.49
CA GLN A 22 5.84 25.61 -16.75
C GLN A 22 6.80 25.36 -17.91
N VAL A 23 6.56 24.29 -18.66
CA VAL A 23 7.36 23.92 -19.84
C VAL A 23 6.41 23.67 -21.01
N ASP A 24 6.64 24.36 -22.13
CA ASP A 24 5.82 24.24 -23.36
C ASP A 24 4.30 24.40 -23.12
N GLY A 25 3.94 25.30 -22.19
CA GLY A 25 2.55 25.58 -21.83
C GLY A 25 1.92 24.56 -20.86
N GLN A 26 2.67 23.57 -20.39
CA GLN A 26 2.20 22.57 -19.44
C GLN A 26 2.92 22.69 -18.08
N TYR A 27 2.16 22.60 -16.99
CA TYR A 27 2.74 22.47 -15.65
C TYR A 27 3.25 21.05 -15.42
N ILE A 28 4.50 20.96 -15.00
CA ILE A 28 5.20 19.70 -14.74
C ILE A 28 5.87 19.73 -13.37
N ILE A 29 6.15 18.53 -12.85
CA ILE A 29 6.95 18.31 -11.64
C ILE A 29 8.09 17.38 -12.02
N TYR A 30 9.31 17.69 -11.61
CA TYR A 30 10.44 16.81 -11.83
C TYR A 30 10.45 15.69 -10.78
N TRP A 31 10.82 14.49 -11.22
CA TRP A 31 10.93 13.33 -10.33
C TRP A 31 11.98 13.53 -9.24
N GLU A 32 13.00 14.33 -9.54
CA GLU A 32 14.10 14.69 -8.65
C GLU A 32 13.60 15.47 -7.44
N ASP A 33 12.76 16.49 -7.64
CA ASP A 33 12.16 17.27 -6.55
C ASP A 33 11.28 16.38 -5.65
N ILE A 34 10.54 15.45 -6.25
CA ILE A 34 9.74 14.48 -5.50
C ILE A 34 10.63 13.54 -4.70
N LYS A 35 11.78 13.12 -5.25
CA LYS A 35 12.75 12.29 -4.52
C LYS A 35 13.41 13.04 -3.36
N GLU A 36 13.63 14.34 -3.48
CA GLU A 36 14.19 15.15 -2.40
C GLU A 36 13.26 15.14 -1.18
N VAL A 37 11.95 15.28 -1.41
CA VAL A 37 10.93 15.22 -0.36
C VAL A 37 10.64 13.77 0.08
N PHE A 38 10.68 12.82 -0.85
CA PHE A 38 10.38 11.40 -0.61
C PHE A 38 11.53 10.50 -1.10
N PRO A 39 12.64 10.38 -0.35
CA PRO A 39 13.86 9.69 -0.80
C PRO A 39 13.67 8.22 -1.20
N LYS A 40 12.65 7.56 -0.66
CA LYS A 40 12.34 6.15 -0.91
C LYS A 40 11.21 5.95 -1.91
N ILE A 41 10.86 6.96 -2.71
CA ILE A 41 9.78 6.86 -3.68
C ILE A 41 10.04 5.75 -4.71
N ARG A 42 9.05 4.88 -4.89
CA ARG A 42 9.04 3.84 -5.92
C ARG A 42 8.19 4.24 -7.13
N TYR A 43 6.97 4.67 -6.87
CA TYR A 43 6.03 5.15 -7.89
C TYR A 43 4.96 6.06 -7.27
N LEU A 44 4.21 6.74 -8.12
CA LEU A 44 3.09 7.60 -7.74
C LEU A 44 1.76 7.01 -8.16
N LYS A 45 0.70 7.35 -7.43
CA LYS A 45 -0.68 7.06 -7.76
C LYS A 45 -1.55 8.31 -7.68
N CYS A 46 -2.56 8.36 -8.53
CA CYS A 46 -3.67 9.30 -8.44
C CYS A 46 -4.93 8.45 -8.22
N GLY A 47 -5.37 8.33 -6.96
CA GLY A 47 -6.35 7.31 -6.57
C GLY A 47 -5.83 5.90 -6.87
N ASP A 48 -6.57 5.13 -7.66
CA ASP A 48 -6.18 3.77 -8.03
C ASP A 48 -5.24 3.69 -9.25
N THR A 49 -5.04 4.80 -9.96
CA THR A 49 -4.27 4.82 -11.20
C THR A 49 -2.79 5.16 -10.93
N ALA A 50 -1.87 4.37 -11.49
CA ALA A 50 -0.44 4.69 -11.43
C ALA A 50 -0.12 5.88 -12.34
N VAL A 51 0.56 6.89 -11.81
CA VAL A 51 0.98 8.07 -12.58
C VAL A 51 2.19 7.71 -13.43
N THR A 52 2.06 7.91 -14.74
CA THR A 52 3.13 7.61 -15.69
C THR A 52 4.03 8.82 -15.93
N LYS A 53 5.34 8.57 -16.02
CA LYS A 53 6.33 9.57 -16.44
C LYS A 53 6.08 9.97 -17.90
N LEU A 54 6.27 11.25 -18.22
CA LEU A 54 6.16 11.75 -19.59
C LEU A 54 7.17 11.04 -20.51
N ARG A 55 6.74 10.81 -21.75
CA ARG A 55 7.54 10.18 -22.79
C ARG A 55 7.46 10.97 -24.08
N GLU A 56 8.57 11.06 -24.79
CA GLU A 56 8.66 11.63 -26.13
C GLU A 56 9.23 10.56 -27.06
N GLY A 57 8.52 10.26 -28.16
CA GLY A 57 8.91 9.19 -29.08
C GLY A 57 9.06 7.80 -28.42
N GLY A 58 8.29 7.53 -27.36
CA GLY A 58 8.35 6.29 -26.59
C GLY A 58 9.48 6.20 -25.55
N LYS A 59 10.41 7.16 -25.54
CA LYS A 59 11.50 7.25 -24.56
C LYS A 59 11.09 8.12 -23.38
N ARG A 60 11.59 7.79 -22.18
CA ARG A 60 11.41 8.66 -21.01
C ARG A 60 12.23 9.94 -21.22
N ILE A 61 11.61 11.08 -20.99
CA ILE A 61 12.28 12.39 -21.09
C ILE A 61 13.00 12.63 -19.76
N GLU A 62 14.28 12.98 -19.80
CA GLU A 62 15.02 13.43 -18.62
C GLU A 62 15.05 14.98 -18.53
N PRO A 63 14.97 15.56 -17.31
CA PRO A 63 14.70 14.90 -16.04
C PRO A 63 13.30 14.29 -16.05
N LEU A 64 13.06 13.20 -15.30
CA LEU A 64 11.84 12.41 -15.45
C LEU A 64 10.60 13.22 -15.05
N ARG A 65 9.87 13.78 -16.03
CA ARG A 65 8.76 14.72 -15.79
C ARG A 65 7.46 14.00 -15.47
N ILE A 66 6.64 14.61 -14.60
CA ILE A 66 5.26 14.23 -14.31
C ILE A 66 4.34 15.40 -14.64
N LYS A 67 3.16 15.10 -15.19
CA LYS A 67 2.13 16.11 -15.46
C LYS A 67 1.51 16.59 -14.16
N HIS A 68 1.28 17.89 -14.04
CA HIS A 68 0.48 18.45 -12.95
C HIS A 68 -0.97 17.93 -13.00
N HIS A 69 -1.51 17.59 -11.83
CA HIS A 69 -2.89 17.16 -11.61
C HIS A 69 -3.58 18.16 -10.69
N PRO A 70 -4.19 19.23 -11.24
CA PRO A 70 -4.84 20.28 -10.46
C PRO A 70 -5.89 19.71 -9.50
N GLY A 71 -5.84 20.12 -8.23
CA GLY A 71 -6.80 19.71 -7.20
C GLY A 71 -6.67 18.27 -6.71
N ALA A 72 -5.76 17.46 -7.28
CA ALA A 72 -5.51 16.11 -6.82
C ALA A 72 -4.35 16.07 -5.82
N VAL A 73 -4.43 15.14 -4.86
CA VAL A 73 -3.29 14.76 -4.02
C VAL A 73 -2.75 13.43 -4.56
N LEU A 74 -1.48 13.41 -4.94
CA LEU A 74 -0.84 12.21 -5.46
C LEU A 74 -0.28 11.37 -4.32
N ASP A 75 -0.62 10.10 -4.31
CA ASP A 75 -0.13 9.13 -3.36
C ASP A 75 1.27 8.65 -3.74
N VAL A 76 2.22 8.87 -2.85
CA VAL A 76 3.61 8.46 -2.97
C VAL A 76 3.79 7.09 -2.35
N VAL A 77 4.07 6.09 -3.19
CA VAL A 77 4.35 4.74 -2.71
C VAL A 77 5.84 4.60 -2.48
N LEU A 78 6.21 4.49 -1.20
CA LEU A 78 7.59 4.32 -0.76
C LEU A 78 8.01 2.84 -0.82
N GLN A 79 9.29 2.61 -1.10
CA GLN A 79 9.91 1.31 -0.92
C GLN A 79 10.09 1.06 0.58
N ILE A 80 9.38 0.06 1.10
CA ILE A 80 9.55 -0.41 2.47
C ILE A 80 10.79 -1.29 2.48
N SER A 81 11.85 -0.84 3.15
CA SER A 81 12.95 -1.73 3.50
C SER A 81 12.43 -2.65 4.60
N LEU A 82 12.26 -3.94 4.31
CA LEU A 82 11.94 -4.95 5.31
C LEU A 82 13.20 -5.16 6.17
N GLY A 83 13.40 -4.28 7.13
CA GLY A 83 14.65 -4.18 7.87
C GLY A 83 14.55 -3.14 8.97
N ASP A 84 13.55 -3.31 9.83
CA ASP A 84 13.68 -3.07 11.27
C ASP A 84 12.61 -3.93 11.95
N GLY A 85 13.10 -4.90 12.71
CA GLY A 85 12.31 -5.98 13.27
C GLY A 85 11.29 -5.49 14.29
N SER A 86 10.01 -5.64 13.97
CA SER A 86 8.99 -5.90 14.97
C SER A 86 8.55 -7.36 14.82
N ALA A 87 9.50 -8.25 15.12
CA ALA A 87 9.20 -9.65 15.33
C ALA A 87 9.24 -9.92 16.84
N LYS A 88 8.15 -10.54 17.30
CA LYS A 88 7.93 -11.14 18.62
C LYS A 88 7.49 -10.18 19.73
N SER A 89 6.20 -9.84 19.69
CA SER A 89 5.41 -9.91 20.93
C SER A 89 5.47 -11.37 21.40
N SER A 90 6.44 -11.67 22.26
CA SER A 90 6.49 -12.90 23.03
C SER A 90 5.36 -12.79 24.06
N MET A 91 4.14 -13.17 23.67
CA MET A 91 3.15 -13.55 24.67
C MET A 91 3.68 -14.80 25.36
N GLN A 92 4.40 -14.57 26.45
CA GLN A 92 4.76 -15.60 27.41
C GLN A 92 3.45 -16.02 28.07
N TYR A 93 2.82 -17.05 27.53
CA TYR A 93 1.74 -17.74 28.21
C TYR A 93 2.30 -18.29 29.53
N PRO A 94 1.68 -18.00 30.69
CA PRO A 94 2.02 -18.72 31.90
C PRO A 94 1.65 -20.19 31.69
N SER A 95 2.65 -21.06 31.80
CA SER A 95 2.48 -22.50 31.77
C SER A 95 1.44 -22.94 32.81
N PRO A 96 0.37 -23.66 32.43
CA PRO A 96 -0.46 -24.34 33.42
C PRO A 96 0.37 -25.48 34.03
N SER A 97 0.53 -25.45 35.35
CA SER A 97 1.15 -26.52 36.11
C SER A 97 0.44 -27.84 35.82
N THR A 98 1.18 -28.80 35.24
CA THR A 98 0.74 -30.17 35.02
C THR A 98 0.54 -30.83 36.39
N SER A 99 -0.71 -30.93 36.82
CA SER A 99 -1.11 -31.81 37.93
C SER A 99 -1.38 -33.19 37.35
N ASN A 100 -0.52 -34.14 37.71
CA ASN A 100 -0.67 -35.55 37.38
C ASN A 100 -1.87 -36.13 38.12
N GLN A 101 -2.92 -36.55 37.41
CA GLN A 101 -3.74 -37.68 37.82
C GLN A 101 -4.04 -38.59 36.61
N PRO A 102 -3.96 -39.92 36.79
CA PRO A 102 -4.01 -40.89 35.71
C PRO A 102 -5.44 -41.33 35.38
N ASP A 103 -5.61 -41.64 34.10
CA ASP A 103 -6.41 -42.72 33.50
C ASP A 103 -7.79 -43.03 34.11
N ASP A 104 -8.85 -42.65 33.38
CA ASP A 104 -10.01 -43.55 33.27
C ASP A 104 -10.64 -43.52 31.87
N LEU A 105 -10.96 -44.73 31.42
CA LEU A 105 -11.43 -45.11 30.09
C LEU A 105 -12.82 -44.55 29.80
N THR A 106 -13.09 -44.15 28.54
CA THR A 106 -14.02 -44.85 27.63
C THR A 106 -14.28 -44.09 26.32
N LYS A 107 -14.11 -44.81 25.18
CA LYS A 107 -15.04 -44.93 24.02
C LYS A 107 -15.66 -43.62 23.47
N THR A 108 -15.61 -43.23 22.19
CA THR A 108 -15.87 -43.98 20.94
C THR A 108 -15.61 -43.05 19.75
N GLN A 109 -15.38 -43.66 18.58
CA GLN A 109 -15.04 -43.17 17.24
C GLN A 109 -16.14 -42.32 16.50
N PRO A 110 -15.86 -41.87 15.25
CA PRO A 110 -16.47 -40.70 14.59
C PRO A 110 -17.60 -41.05 13.59
N GLU A 111 -18.39 -40.03 13.21
CA GLU A 111 -19.28 -40.02 12.03
C GLU A 111 -19.15 -38.61 11.40
N THR A 112 -18.57 -38.38 10.22
CA THR A 112 -18.97 -38.66 8.82
C THR A 112 -20.35 -38.17 8.38
N SER A 113 -20.32 -37.35 7.30
CA SER A 113 -21.35 -37.23 6.25
C SER A 113 -22.61 -36.43 6.66
N THR A 114 -23.23 -35.55 5.86
CA THR A 114 -23.77 -35.68 4.50
C THR A 114 -24.31 -34.29 4.12
N VAL A 115 -23.75 -33.63 3.11
CA VAL A 115 -24.38 -33.25 1.82
C VAL A 115 -25.88 -32.90 1.77
N ASP A 116 -26.12 -31.83 0.99
CA ASP A 116 -27.24 -31.59 0.06
C ASP A 116 -28.56 -30.94 0.50
N ASP A 117 -29.09 -30.21 -0.50
CA ASP A 117 -30.48 -29.78 -0.74
C ASP A 117 -30.98 -28.50 -0.01
N ILE A 118 -31.70 -27.52 -0.60
CA ILE A 118 -32.53 -27.48 -1.82
C ILE A 118 -32.93 -26.02 -2.16
N ILE A 119 -32.85 -25.68 -3.47
CA ILE A 119 -33.82 -24.97 -4.34
C ILE A 119 -34.24 -23.51 -4.00
N GLN A 120 -33.97 -22.51 -4.86
CA GLN A 120 -34.67 -22.10 -6.11
C GLN A 120 -36.08 -21.50 -5.93
N SER A 121 -36.22 -20.21 -6.26
CA SER A 121 -37.44 -19.53 -6.76
C SER A 121 -36.95 -18.15 -7.23
N LEU A 122 -36.82 -17.78 -8.52
CA LEU A 122 -37.74 -17.83 -9.68
C LEU A 122 -39.10 -17.21 -9.39
N GLN A 123 -39.18 -15.87 -9.39
CA GLN A 123 -39.80 -15.04 -10.45
C GLN A 123 -39.87 -13.58 -10.01
#